data_AF-A0A8K0WTH3-F1
#
_entry.id   AF-A0A8K0WTH3-F1
#
_cell.length_a   1.000
_cell.length_b   1.000
_cell.length_c   1.000
_cell.angle_alpha   90.00
_cell.angle_beta   90.00
_cell.angle_gamma   90.00
#
_symmetry.space_group_name_H-M   'P 1'
#
loop_
_entity.id
_entity.type
_entity.pdbx_description
1 polymer ?
#
loop_
_entity_poly.entity_id
_entity_poly.type
_entity_poly.pdbx_seq_one_letter_code
_entity_poly.pdbx_strand_id
1 'polypeptide(L)'
;MADSTEQIKAPAWASFTKTHHSKPYPFISPTRPELSAAGKSVLITGGGSGIGKTVAIAFAQAGAASIAIIGRRLNRLQSTAAEITASSTKNAEVYFESGDIAQRSSIDAAVSAIGGKMGKIDIFVPCAGILTRFGPLRDYDGDEFKRGLDMNVMGAFNALQAFLPWAAPNAMVFNISSALAHVKPNLEVVSYAVNKIAIAKMFDYLAAENPDLHVVNIQPGVIDTEITDGYDIESQDEGTSSRLRCMPRNLKSIHLISRKAHYD
;
A
#
# COMPACT_ATOMS: atom_id res chain seq x y z
N MET A 1 21.10 -6.57 -29.06
CA MET A 1 21.33 -7.51 -27.95
C MET A 1 19.98 -8.12 -27.63
N ALA A 2 19.87 -9.44 -27.69
CA ALA A 2 18.59 -10.15 -27.68
C ALA A 2 17.85 -9.91 -26.35
N ASP A 3 16.61 -9.45 -26.46
CA ASP A 3 15.64 -9.28 -25.38
C ASP A 3 15.28 -10.67 -24.85
N SER A 4 15.96 -11.10 -23.78
CA SER A 4 15.59 -12.29 -23.04
C SER A 4 14.41 -11.94 -22.14
N THR A 5 13.22 -11.78 -22.74
CA THR A 5 11.97 -11.94 -22.00
C THR A 5 11.93 -13.38 -21.51
N GLU A 6 12.46 -13.59 -20.31
CA GLU A 6 12.17 -14.77 -19.51
C GLU A 6 10.65 -14.88 -19.47
N GLN A 7 10.07 -15.85 -20.20
CA GLN A 7 8.64 -16.05 -20.26
C GLN A 7 8.17 -16.56 -18.90
N ILE A 8 7.92 -15.62 -18.01
CA ILE A 8 7.24 -15.85 -16.75
C ILE A 8 5.94 -16.56 -17.11
N LYS A 9 5.77 -17.78 -16.60
CA LYS A 9 4.60 -18.60 -16.89
C LYS A 9 3.37 -17.79 -16.50
N ALA A 10 2.55 -17.45 -17.49
CA ALA A 10 1.35 -16.65 -17.25
C ALA A 10 0.55 -17.32 -16.12
N PRO A 11 0.10 -16.54 -15.12
CA PRO A 11 -0.62 -17.12 -14.00
C PRO A 11 -1.89 -17.82 -14.53
N ALA A 12 -2.38 -18.84 -13.82
CA ALA A 12 -3.44 -19.73 -14.31
C ALA A 12 -4.83 -19.05 -14.53
N TRP A 13 -4.92 -17.73 -14.40
CA TRP A 13 -6.12 -16.92 -14.61
C TRP A 13 -6.05 -16.15 -15.94
N ALA A 14 -7.22 -15.77 -16.47
CA ALA A 14 -7.31 -15.02 -17.72
C ALA A 14 -6.70 -13.62 -17.54
N SER A 15 -5.50 -13.40 -18.10
CA SER A 15 -4.88 -12.08 -18.04
C SER A 15 -5.59 -11.08 -18.95
N PHE A 16 -5.86 -9.89 -18.40
CA PHE A 16 -6.41 -8.77 -19.15
C PHE A 16 -5.34 -8.05 -20.00
N THR A 17 -4.06 -8.37 -19.81
CA THR A 17 -2.94 -7.77 -20.55
C THR A 17 -2.15 -8.83 -21.31
N LYS A 18 -1.65 -8.45 -22.50
CA LYS A 18 -0.80 -9.34 -23.31
C LYS A 18 0.58 -9.53 -22.68
N THR A 19 1.08 -8.49 -22.02
CA THR A 19 2.41 -8.45 -21.40
C THR A 19 2.27 -8.54 -19.89
N HIS A 20 3.17 -9.32 -19.28
CA HIS A 20 3.30 -9.45 -17.83
C HIS A 20 4.69 -8.97 -17.41
N HIS A 21 4.75 -8.28 -16.28
CA HIS A 21 6.00 -7.81 -15.69
C HIS A 21 6.04 -8.29 -14.24
N SER A 22 7.13 -8.93 -13.83
CA SER A 22 7.42 -9.23 -12.40
C SER A 22 8.52 -8.35 -11.81
N LYS A 23 9.12 -7.49 -12.64
CA LYS A 23 10.17 -6.57 -12.25
C LYS A 23 9.78 -5.16 -12.71
N PRO A 24 10.24 -4.11 -12.00
CA PRO A 24 10.16 -2.76 -12.53
C PRO A 24 10.70 -2.70 -13.96
N TYR A 25 9.94 -2.06 -14.85
CA TYR A 25 10.25 -1.95 -16.27
C TYR A 25 10.35 -0.46 -16.66
N PRO A 26 10.99 -0.10 -17.78
CA PRO A 26 11.33 1.29 -18.08
C PRO A 26 10.17 2.27 -17.97
N PHE A 27 8.95 1.84 -18.32
CA PHE A 27 7.77 2.69 -18.28
C PHE A 27 7.32 3.07 -16.85
N ILE A 28 7.67 2.31 -15.83
CA ILE A 28 7.34 2.64 -14.44
C ILE A 28 8.57 3.05 -13.63
N SER A 29 9.69 3.35 -14.30
CA SER A 29 10.91 3.77 -13.61
C SER A 29 10.70 5.12 -12.92
N PRO A 30 11.00 5.25 -11.61
CA PRO A 30 10.83 6.51 -10.88
C PRO A 30 11.79 7.61 -11.36
N THR A 31 12.83 7.26 -12.12
CA THR A 31 13.80 8.22 -12.68
C THR A 31 13.31 8.92 -13.95
N ARG A 32 12.12 8.58 -14.45
CA ARG A 32 11.53 9.24 -15.63
C ARG A 32 11.19 10.71 -15.33
N PRO A 33 11.59 11.68 -16.17
CA PRO A 33 11.31 13.10 -15.95
C PRO A 33 9.82 13.43 -15.72
N GLU A 34 8.93 12.78 -16.45
CA GLU A 34 7.47 12.92 -16.39
C GLU A 34 6.83 12.34 -15.12
N LEU A 35 7.57 11.52 -14.37
CA LEU A 35 7.16 10.96 -13.08
C LEU A 35 7.84 11.68 -11.90
N SER A 36 8.49 12.82 -12.14
CA SER A 36 9.25 13.53 -11.11
C SER A 36 8.37 14.00 -9.96
N ALA A 37 8.87 13.80 -8.75
CA ALA A 37 8.30 14.32 -7.50
C ALA A 37 9.06 15.57 -7.00
N ALA A 38 9.79 16.27 -7.86
CA ALA A 38 10.58 17.44 -7.46
C ALA A 38 9.73 18.49 -6.73
N GLY A 39 10.23 18.96 -5.58
CA GLY A 39 9.53 19.92 -4.73
C GLY A 39 8.40 19.33 -3.88
N LYS A 40 8.13 18.02 -3.97
CA LYS A 40 7.06 17.37 -3.23
C LYS A 40 7.51 16.84 -1.88
N SER A 41 6.60 16.95 -0.92
CA SER A 41 6.68 16.39 0.42
C SER A 41 5.86 15.10 0.52
N VAL A 42 6.47 14.02 1.02
CA VAL A 42 5.87 12.69 1.03
C VAL A 42 5.80 12.13 2.46
N LEU A 43 4.62 11.72 2.92
CA LEU A 43 4.41 11.04 4.20
C LEU A 43 3.96 9.59 3.98
N ILE A 44 4.63 8.64 4.62
CA ILE A 44 4.35 7.21 4.49
C ILE A 44 4.23 6.57 5.88
N THR A 45 3.09 5.96 6.20
CA THR A 45 2.99 5.09 7.39
C THR A 45 3.39 3.66 7.02
N GLY A 46 3.99 2.92 7.95
CA GLY A 46 4.53 1.59 7.65
C GLY A 46 5.80 1.66 6.80
N GLY A 47 6.50 2.80 6.80
CA GLY A 47 7.66 3.03 5.94
C GLY A 47 8.95 2.32 6.34
N GLY A 48 8.96 1.53 7.43
CA GLY A 48 10.16 0.84 7.90
C GLY A 48 10.44 -0.53 7.28
N SER A 49 9.56 -1.04 6.41
CA SER A 49 9.69 -2.35 5.76
C SER A 49 8.74 -2.49 4.57
N GLY A 50 8.89 -3.56 3.78
CA GLY A 50 7.96 -3.96 2.72
C GLY A 50 7.61 -2.85 1.73
N ILE A 51 6.32 -2.78 1.35
CA ILE A 51 5.80 -1.81 0.37
C ILE A 51 6.11 -0.36 0.79
N GLY A 52 5.92 0.00 2.05
CA GLY A 52 6.15 1.37 2.54
C GLY A 52 7.59 1.83 2.33
N LYS A 53 8.57 0.96 2.64
CA LYS A 53 9.99 1.24 2.38
C LYS A 53 10.26 1.44 0.88
N THR A 54 9.78 0.53 0.05
CA THR A 54 10.03 0.59 -1.41
C THR A 54 9.38 1.82 -2.04
N VAL A 55 8.19 2.21 -1.57
CA VAL A 55 7.53 3.47 -2.00
C VAL A 55 8.36 4.68 -1.61
N ALA A 56 8.91 4.73 -0.38
CA ALA A 56 9.75 5.83 0.07
C ALA A 56 11.03 5.96 -0.79
N ILE A 57 11.69 4.83 -1.08
CA ILE A 57 12.87 4.78 -1.96
C ILE A 57 12.51 5.24 -3.38
N ALA A 58 11.37 4.81 -3.93
CA ALA A 58 10.93 5.23 -5.26
C ALA A 58 10.68 6.75 -5.34
N PHE A 59 10.07 7.36 -4.32
CA PHE A 59 9.91 8.82 -4.27
C PHE A 59 11.23 9.56 -4.12
N ALA A 60 12.21 9.00 -3.39
CA ALA A 60 13.55 9.56 -3.32
C ALA A 60 14.25 9.55 -4.69
N GLN A 61 14.10 8.45 -5.43
CA GLN A 61 14.62 8.33 -6.80
C GLN A 61 13.93 9.30 -7.77
N ALA A 62 12.62 9.53 -7.59
CA ALA A 62 11.84 10.52 -8.34
C ALA A 62 12.16 11.99 -7.99
N GLY A 63 13.04 12.20 -7.00
CA GLY A 63 13.55 13.51 -6.62
C GLY A 63 12.64 14.31 -5.68
N ALA A 64 11.83 13.64 -4.85
CA ALA A 64 11.07 14.30 -3.79
C ALA A 64 11.95 15.22 -2.94
N ALA A 65 11.41 16.36 -2.53
CA ALA A 65 12.16 17.32 -1.71
C ALA A 65 12.30 16.83 -0.27
N SER A 66 11.23 16.25 0.29
CA SER A 66 11.23 15.70 1.64
C SER A 66 10.40 14.43 1.73
N ILE A 67 10.86 13.48 2.53
CA ILE A 67 10.22 12.17 2.73
C ILE A 67 10.20 11.87 4.23
N ALA A 68 9.02 11.60 4.77
CA ALA A 68 8.83 11.13 6.12
C ALA A 68 8.26 9.72 6.18
N ILE A 69 8.85 8.88 7.03
CA ILE A 69 8.36 7.53 7.32
C ILE A 69 7.94 7.40 8.79
N ILE A 70 6.75 6.85 9.02
CA ILE A 70 6.24 6.54 10.37
C ILE A 70 6.14 5.03 10.53
N GLY A 71 6.51 4.54 11.70
CA GLY A 71 6.27 3.16 12.11
C GLY A 71 6.64 2.93 13.57
N ARG A 72 6.39 1.73 14.09
CA ARG A 72 6.62 1.44 15.52
C ARG A 72 8.11 1.19 15.84
N ARG A 73 8.83 0.56 14.92
CA ARG A 73 10.20 0.03 15.13
C ARG A 73 11.26 1.07 14.73
N LEU A 74 11.78 1.83 15.69
CA LEU A 74 12.70 2.94 15.43
C LEU A 74 13.99 2.51 14.69
N ASN A 75 14.57 1.36 15.08
CA ASN A 75 15.76 0.81 14.42
C ASN A 75 15.53 0.50 12.93
N ARG A 76 14.35 -0.03 12.57
CA ARG A 76 13.96 -0.29 11.18
C ARG A 76 13.77 1.01 10.41
N LEU A 77 13.17 2.02 11.03
CA LEU A 77 13.01 3.34 10.43
C LEU A 77 14.35 4.01 10.17
N GLN A 78 15.29 3.95 11.12
CA GLN A 78 16.65 4.49 10.94
C GLN A 78 17.39 3.83 9.77
N SER A 79 17.35 2.49 9.69
CA SER A 79 17.92 1.76 8.54
C SER A 79 17.27 2.19 7.23
N THR A 80 15.94 2.28 7.21
CA THR A 80 15.21 2.66 6.00
C THR A 80 15.50 4.11 5.60
N ALA A 81 15.60 5.02 6.56
CA ALA A 81 15.96 6.42 6.29
C ALA A 81 17.35 6.52 5.64
N ALA A 82 18.34 5.73 6.08
CA ALA A 82 19.64 5.67 5.44
C ALA A 82 19.57 5.15 3.99
N GLU A 83 18.75 4.12 3.73
CA GLU A 83 18.51 3.59 2.38
C GLU A 83 17.82 4.62 1.46
N ILE A 84 16.85 5.38 1.98
CA ILE A 84 16.16 6.46 1.28
C ILE A 84 17.17 7.54 0.89
N THR A 85 17.98 8.01 1.84
CA THR A 85 19.03 9.02 1.60
C THR A 85 20.02 8.55 0.54
N ALA A 86 20.47 7.29 0.62
CA ALA A 86 21.42 6.72 -0.35
C ALA A 86 20.82 6.57 -1.76
N SER A 87 19.49 6.40 -1.87
CA SER A 87 18.79 6.23 -3.14
C SER A 87 18.32 7.55 -3.77
N SER A 88 18.44 8.66 -3.04
CA SER A 88 17.93 9.95 -3.45
C SER A 88 18.75 10.56 -4.59
N THR A 89 18.06 11.05 -5.64
CA THR A 89 18.71 11.71 -6.79
C THR A 89 18.93 13.20 -6.59
N LYS A 90 18.24 13.82 -5.61
CA LYS A 90 18.26 15.28 -5.36
C LYS A 90 18.45 15.66 -3.89
N ASN A 91 19.13 14.82 -3.11
CA ASN A 91 19.35 15.02 -1.66
C ASN A 91 18.06 15.36 -0.88
N ALA A 92 17.04 14.50 -0.97
CA ALA A 92 15.80 14.65 -0.22
C ALA A 92 16.07 14.75 1.29
N GLU A 93 15.33 15.62 1.98
CA GLU A 93 15.31 15.64 3.44
C GLU A 93 14.52 14.45 3.97
N VAL A 94 15.16 13.60 4.77
CA VAL A 94 14.54 12.36 5.27
C VAL A 94 14.24 12.48 6.76
N TYR A 95 12.96 12.32 7.10
CA TYR A 95 12.47 12.31 8.47
C TYR A 95 11.92 10.93 8.83
N PHE A 96 11.98 10.58 10.11
CA PHE A 96 11.29 9.42 10.62
C PHE A 96 10.83 9.68 12.05
N GLU A 97 9.66 9.16 12.39
CA GLU A 97 9.10 9.25 13.74
C GLU A 97 8.48 7.91 14.16
N SER A 98 8.58 7.60 15.45
CA SER A 98 7.88 6.45 15.99
C SER A 98 6.41 6.78 16.18
N GLY A 99 5.53 5.93 15.66
CA GLY A 99 4.08 6.11 15.79
C GLY A 99 3.33 4.79 15.63
N ASP A 100 2.29 4.63 16.44
CA ASP A 100 1.34 3.52 16.35
C ASP A 100 0.00 4.01 15.80
N ILE A 101 -0.36 3.55 14.61
CA ILE A 101 -1.59 3.95 13.93
C ILE A 101 -2.85 3.52 14.69
N ALA A 102 -2.78 2.44 15.49
CA ALA A 102 -3.91 1.99 16.29
C ALA A 102 -4.19 2.94 17.48
N GLN A 103 -3.25 3.83 17.82
CA GLN A 103 -3.34 4.77 18.93
C GLN A 103 -3.40 6.21 18.41
N ARG A 104 -4.58 6.83 18.51
CA ARG A 104 -4.83 8.16 17.94
C ARG A 104 -3.81 9.21 18.39
N SER A 105 -3.55 9.33 19.69
CA SER A 105 -2.58 10.29 20.23
C SER A 105 -1.15 10.04 19.74
N SER A 106 -0.78 8.77 19.52
CA SER A 106 0.55 8.40 19.03
C SER A 106 0.75 8.87 17.58
N ILE A 107 -0.21 8.59 16.70
CA ILE A 107 -0.09 8.99 15.29
C ILE A 107 -0.24 10.50 15.12
N ASP A 108 -1.11 11.16 15.90
CA ASP A 108 -1.23 12.62 15.89
C ASP A 108 0.09 13.30 16.27
N ALA A 109 0.76 12.81 17.33
CA ALA A 109 2.05 13.34 17.76
C ALA A 109 3.14 13.14 16.69
N ALA A 110 3.22 11.94 16.10
CA ALA A 110 4.20 11.64 15.06
C ALA A 110 3.99 12.49 13.80
N VAL A 111 2.75 12.60 13.31
CA VAL A 111 2.43 13.42 12.13
C VAL A 111 2.63 14.91 12.43
N SER A 112 2.27 15.39 13.62
CA SER A 112 2.53 16.78 14.01
C SER A 112 4.02 17.11 14.08
N ALA A 113 4.86 16.20 14.58
CA ALA A 113 6.31 16.38 14.62
C ALA A 113 6.91 16.45 13.21
N ILE A 114 6.39 15.64 12.28
CA ILE A 114 6.78 15.65 10.87
C ILE A 114 6.29 16.93 10.17
N GLY A 115 5.01 17.27 10.33
CA GLY A 115 4.40 18.47 9.75
C GLY A 115 5.08 19.75 10.22
N GLY A 116 5.52 19.83 11.47
CA GLY A 116 6.30 20.95 11.98
C GLY A 116 7.67 21.14 11.30
N LYS A 117 8.23 20.08 10.71
CA LYS A 117 9.51 20.11 9.98
C LYS A 117 9.32 20.30 8.48
N MET A 118 8.39 19.55 7.88
CA MET A 118 8.14 19.53 6.43
C MET A 118 7.15 20.60 5.95
N GLY A 119 6.32 21.13 6.84
CA GLY A 119 5.18 21.97 6.48
C GLY A 119 4.00 21.14 5.94
N LYS A 120 3.39 21.64 4.86
CA LYS A 120 2.26 20.96 4.21
C LYS A 120 2.74 19.75 3.41
N ILE A 121 1.92 18.71 3.37
CA ILE A 121 2.22 17.39 2.81
C ILE A 121 1.50 17.23 1.47
N ASP A 122 2.24 17.05 0.39
CA ASP A 122 1.72 16.87 -0.97
C ASP A 122 1.24 15.45 -1.24
N ILE A 123 1.90 14.45 -0.67
CA ILE A 123 1.65 13.04 -0.97
C ILE A 123 1.56 12.24 0.33
N PHE A 124 0.45 11.51 0.52
CA PHE A 124 0.27 10.60 1.64
C PHE A 124 0.05 9.17 1.18
N VAL A 125 0.81 8.23 1.73
CA VAL A 125 0.70 6.80 1.45
C VAL A 125 0.54 6.02 2.76
N PRO A 126 -0.70 5.75 3.20
CA PRO A 126 -0.94 4.91 4.36
C PRO A 126 -0.70 3.43 4.04
N CYS A 127 0.52 2.93 4.27
CA CYS A 127 0.89 1.52 4.02
C CYS A 127 0.82 0.64 5.27
N ALA A 128 0.72 1.22 6.47
CA ALA A 128 0.72 0.44 7.71
C ALA A 128 -0.52 -0.46 7.82
N GLY A 129 -0.29 -1.71 8.20
CA GLY A 129 -1.33 -2.71 8.40
C GLY A 129 -0.75 -4.07 8.75
N ILE A 130 -1.64 -5.03 9.00
CA ILE A 130 -1.31 -6.41 9.36
C ILE A 130 -2.13 -7.41 8.53
N LEU A 131 -1.54 -8.56 8.28
CA LEU A 131 -2.28 -9.76 7.89
C LEU A 131 -2.69 -10.49 9.17
N THR A 132 -3.99 -10.59 9.40
CA THR A 132 -4.55 -11.36 10.53
C THR A 132 -4.44 -12.86 10.27
N ARG A 133 -4.52 -13.66 11.34
CA ARG A 133 -4.46 -15.11 11.29
C ARG A 133 -5.46 -15.68 10.27
N PHE A 134 -5.09 -16.76 9.60
CA PHE A 134 -6.02 -17.46 8.70
C PHE A 134 -6.99 -18.32 9.49
N GLY A 135 -8.24 -18.34 9.07
CA GLY A 135 -9.28 -19.19 9.65
C GLY A 135 -10.64 -19.03 8.98
N PRO A 136 -11.48 -20.08 8.97
CA PRO A 136 -12.82 -20.01 8.41
C PRO A 136 -13.73 -19.14 9.27
N LEU A 137 -14.69 -18.43 8.65
CA LEU A 137 -15.62 -17.55 9.36
C LEU A 137 -16.41 -18.26 10.47
N ARG A 138 -16.74 -19.54 10.29
CA ARG A 138 -17.55 -20.33 11.24
C ARG A 138 -16.98 -20.33 12.65
N ASP A 139 -15.65 -20.47 12.76
CA ASP A 139 -14.93 -20.66 14.02
C ASP A 139 -13.77 -19.65 14.15
N TYR A 140 -13.88 -18.50 13.48
CA TYR A 140 -12.85 -17.47 13.53
C TYR A 140 -12.82 -16.81 14.91
N ASP A 141 -11.63 -16.60 15.45
CA ASP A 141 -11.45 -15.94 16.74
C ASP A 141 -11.91 -14.47 16.67
N GLY A 142 -12.89 -14.12 17.51
CA GLY A 142 -13.47 -12.78 17.56
C GLY A 142 -12.47 -11.71 18.00
N ASP A 143 -11.54 -12.04 18.89
CA ASP A 143 -10.52 -11.09 19.36
C ASP A 143 -9.49 -10.82 18.26
N GLU A 144 -9.13 -11.84 17.49
CA GLU A 144 -8.27 -11.70 16.32
C GLU A 144 -8.95 -10.91 15.20
N PHE A 145 -10.26 -11.09 15.01
CA PHE A 145 -11.04 -10.28 14.06
C PHE A 145 -11.05 -8.81 14.48
N LYS A 146 -11.33 -8.54 15.75
CA LYS A 146 -11.30 -7.19 16.33
C LYS A 146 -9.92 -6.55 16.21
N ARG A 147 -8.85 -7.29 16.49
CA ARG A 147 -7.47 -6.82 16.30
C ARG A 147 -7.20 -6.40 14.86
N GLY A 148 -7.75 -7.12 13.89
CA GLY A 148 -7.71 -6.75 12.47
C GLY A 148 -8.38 -5.40 12.19
N LEU A 149 -9.60 -5.21 12.72
CA LEU A 149 -10.32 -3.94 12.58
C LEU A 149 -9.57 -2.79 13.24
N ASP A 150 -9.09 -2.98 14.47
CA ASP A 150 -8.37 -1.94 15.23
C ASP A 150 -7.07 -1.53 14.52
N MET A 151 -6.27 -2.50 14.07
CA MET A 151 -4.99 -2.21 13.42
C MET A 151 -5.14 -1.67 12.00
N ASN A 152 -6.04 -2.24 11.19
CA ASN A 152 -6.15 -1.89 9.78
C ASN A 152 -7.16 -0.76 9.55
N VAL A 153 -8.41 -0.93 10.01
CA VAL A 153 -9.50 0.01 9.71
C VAL A 153 -9.36 1.27 10.58
N MET A 154 -9.33 1.11 11.90
CA MET A 154 -9.14 2.24 12.81
C MET A 154 -7.76 2.85 12.64
N GLY A 155 -6.73 2.04 12.38
CA GLY A 155 -5.40 2.53 12.07
C GLY A 155 -5.34 3.45 10.84
N ALA A 156 -5.98 3.05 9.74
CA ALA A 156 -6.07 3.90 8.55
C ALA A 156 -6.91 5.15 8.81
N PHE A 157 -8.02 5.04 9.54
CA PHE A 157 -8.84 6.18 9.95
C PHE A 157 -8.04 7.21 10.77
N ASN A 158 -7.31 6.76 11.79
CA ASN A 158 -6.49 7.63 12.62
C ASN A 158 -5.39 8.32 11.80
N ALA A 159 -4.73 7.57 10.92
CA ALA A 159 -3.68 8.12 10.06
C ALA A 159 -4.21 9.18 9.08
N LEU A 160 -5.41 8.98 8.52
CA LEU A 160 -6.09 9.98 7.69
C LEU A 160 -6.40 11.25 8.49
N GLN A 161 -7.01 11.13 9.67
CA GLN A 161 -7.33 12.29 10.49
C GLN A 161 -6.09 13.06 10.96
N ALA A 162 -4.99 12.36 11.24
CA ALA A 162 -3.72 12.98 11.58
C ALA A 162 -3.11 13.73 10.38
N PHE A 163 -3.25 13.19 9.17
CA PHE A 163 -2.72 13.80 7.93
C PHE A 163 -3.52 15.03 7.48
N LEU A 164 -4.85 15.00 7.54
CA LEU A 164 -5.71 16.02 6.94
C LEU A 164 -5.38 17.48 7.32
N PRO A 165 -5.07 17.83 8.58
CA PRO A 165 -4.65 19.19 8.95
C PRO A 165 -3.37 19.66 8.24
N TRP A 166 -2.52 18.72 7.82
CA TRP A 166 -1.24 18.94 7.16
C TRP A 166 -1.32 18.79 5.65
N ALA A 167 -2.45 18.34 5.08
CA ALA A 167 -2.61 18.20 3.64
C ALA A 167 -2.36 19.52 2.91
N ALA A 168 -1.52 19.47 1.88
CA ALA A 168 -1.36 20.55 0.92
C ALA A 168 -2.62 20.67 0.04
N PRO A 169 -2.86 21.84 -0.59
CA PRO A 169 -3.85 21.93 -1.67
C PRO A 169 -3.53 20.92 -2.77
N ASN A 170 -4.54 20.21 -3.29
CA ASN A 170 -4.34 19.18 -4.32
C ASN A 170 -3.46 18.00 -3.89
N ALA A 171 -3.37 17.72 -2.58
CA ALA A 171 -2.59 16.60 -2.10
C ALA A 171 -3.10 15.26 -2.64
N MET A 172 -2.17 14.37 -2.94
CA MET A 172 -2.44 13.03 -3.44
C MET A 172 -2.43 12.03 -2.29
N VAL A 173 -3.42 11.15 -2.27
CA VAL A 173 -3.52 10.10 -1.25
C VAL A 173 -3.59 8.74 -1.95
N PHE A 174 -2.60 7.89 -1.69
CA PHE A 174 -2.51 6.54 -2.29
C PHE A 174 -2.82 5.47 -1.25
N ASN A 175 -4.04 4.96 -1.25
CA ASN A 175 -4.43 3.87 -0.37
C ASN A 175 -3.88 2.53 -0.88
N ILE A 176 -3.19 1.79 0.00
CA ILE A 176 -2.76 0.42 -0.27
C ILE A 176 -3.82 -0.55 0.26
N SER A 177 -4.78 -0.88 -0.60
CA SER A 177 -5.85 -1.83 -0.30
C SER A 177 -5.40 -3.27 -0.63
N SER A 178 -6.20 -4.08 -1.33
CA SER A 178 -5.90 -5.45 -1.73
C SER A 178 -6.91 -5.94 -2.76
N ALA A 179 -6.46 -6.76 -3.71
CA ALA A 179 -7.34 -7.50 -4.62
C ALA A 179 -8.41 -8.32 -3.87
N LEU A 180 -8.11 -8.80 -2.65
CA LEU A 180 -9.06 -9.52 -1.78
C LEU A 180 -10.33 -8.71 -1.42
N ALA A 181 -10.30 -7.38 -1.57
CA ALA A 181 -11.49 -6.55 -1.41
C ALA A 181 -12.53 -6.75 -2.53
N HIS A 182 -12.14 -7.27 -3.70
CA HIS A 182 -12.98 -7.28 -4.91
C HIS A 182 -13.10 -8.63 -5.59
N VAL A 183 -12.14 -9.54 -5.39
CA VAL A 183 -12.20 -10.89 -5.96
C VAL A 183 -13.21 -11.77 -5.21
N LYS A 184 -13.54 -12.92 -5.80
CA LYS A 184 -14.40 -13.92 -5.15
C LYS A 184 -13.84 -14.30 -3.78
N PRO A 185 -14.70 -14.62 -2.79
CA PRO A 185 -14.26 -15.02 -1.47
C PRO A 185 -13.20 -16.11 -1.53
N ASN A 186 -12.02 -15.75 -1.05
CA ASN A 186 -10.95 -16.70 -0.80
C ASN A 186 -11.13 -17.25 0.62
N LEU A 187 -10.96 -18.56 0.78
CA LEU A 187 -11.20 -19.21 2.06
C LEU A 187 -10.15 -18.75 3.09
N GLU A 188 -10.55 -18.74 4.35
CA GLU A 188 -9.70 -18.49 5.51
C GLU A 188 -9.14 -17.06 5.70
N VAL A 189 -9.33 -16.16 4.74
CA VAL A 189 -8.81 -14.76 4.80
C VAL A 189 -9.89 -13.71 5.13
N VAL A 190 -10.99 -14.14 5.77
CA VAL A 190 -12.19 -13.33 5.95
C VAL A 190 -11.94 -11.99 6.66
N SER A 191 -11.18 -12.00 7.76
CA SER A 191 -10.87 -10.78 8.52
C SER A 191 -10.13 -9.76 7.67
N TYR A 192 -9.07 -10.17 6.99
CA TYR A 192 -8.28 -9.28 6.14
C TYR A 192 -9.08 -8.75 4.94
N ALA A 193 -9.90 -9.60 4.30
CA ALA A 193 -10.76 -9.17 3.20
C ALA A 193 -11.79 -8.13 3.64
N VAL A 194 -12.45 -8.34 4.80
CA VAL A 194 -13.38 -7.37 5.40
C VAL A 194 -12.68 -6.04 5.72
N ASN A 195 -11.49 -6.10 6.32
CA ASN A 195 -10.72 -4.89 6.62
C ASN A 195 -10.43 -4.09 5.34
N LYS A 196 -9.96 -4.75 4.27
CA LYS A 196 -9.55 -4.07 3.04
C LYS A 196 -10.72 -3.48 2.25
N ILE A 197 -11.89 -4.14 2.23
CA ILE A 197 -13.08 -3.54 1.61
C ILE A 197 -13.62 -2.36 2.44
N ALA A 198 -13.59 -2.44 3.77
CA ALA A 198 -13.97 -1.33 4.64
C ALA A 198 -13.06 -0.11 4.43
N ILE A 199 -11.75 -0.33 4.35
CA ILE A 199 -10.79 0.73 4.05
C ILE A 199 -11.02 1.30 2.66
N ALA A 200 -11.19 0.46 1.62
CA ALA A 200 -11.47 0.96 0.27
C ALA A 200 -12.68 1.90 0.27
N LYS A 201 -13.76 1.54 0.98
CA LYS A 201 -14.95 2.37 1.09
C LYS A 201 -14.71 3.67 1.87
N MET A 202 -13.90 3.63 2.93
CA MET A 202 -13.50 4.83 3.67
C MET A 202 -12.78 5.85 2.77
N PHE A 203 -11.94 5.38 1.84
CA PHE A 203 -11.25 6.27 0.90
C PHE A 203 -12.17 6.81 -0.21
N ASP A 204 -13.26 6.10 -0.56
CA ASP A 204 -14.30 6.69 -1.43
C ASP A 204 -14.94 7.91 -0.75
N TYR A 205 -15.25 7.81 0.55
CA TYR A 205 -15.80 8.94 1.32
C TYR A 205 -14.78 10.07 1.47
N LEU A 206 -13.51 9.76 1.75
CA LEU A 206 -12.43 10.75 1.78
C LEU A 206 -12.41 11.59 0.50
N ALA A 207 -12.48 10.94 -0.66
CA ALA A 207 -12.48 11.62 -1.96
C ALA A 207 -13.74 12.47 -2.18
N ALA A 208 -14.91 11.93 -1.85
CA ALA A 208 -16.19 12.62 -2.04
C ALA A 208 -16.33 13.87 -1.13
N GLU A 209 -15.81 13.79 0.10
CA GLU A 209 -15.91 14.87 1.09
C GLU A 209 -14.78 15.90 0.96
N ASN A 210 -13.70 15.57 0.24
CA ASN A 210 -12.54 16.44 0.05
C ASN A 210 -12.20 16.51 -1.45
N PRO A 211 -13.00 17.24 -2.26
CA PRO A 211 -12.86 17.26 -3.72
C PRO A 211 -11.52 17.83 -4.21
N ASP A 212 -10.83 18.60 -3.36
CA ASP A 212 -9.49 19.10 -3.62
C ASP A 212 -8.41 18.03 -3.41
N LEU A 213 -8.70 16.86 -2.85
CA LEU A 213 -7.73 15.76 -2.74
C LEU A 213 -7.82 14.84 -3.95
N HIS A 214 -6.66 14.37 -4.44
CA HIS A 214 -6.62 13.29 -5.42
C HIS A 214 -6.40 11.96 -4.72
N VAL A 215 -7.48 11.20 -4.54
CA VAL A 215 -7.44 9.90 -3.86
C VAL A 215 -7.39 8.77 -4.87
N VAL A 216 -6.42 7.87 -4.69
CA VAL A 216 -6.22 6.68 -5.54
C VAL A 216 -6.22 5.42 -4.67
N ASN A 217 -7.10 4.47 -5.01
CA ASN A 217 -7.17 3.15 -4.38
C ASN A 217 -6.34 2.14 -5.19
N ILE A 218 -5.22 1.66 -4.62
CA ILE A 218 -4.38 0.63 -5.22
C ILE A 218 -4.81 -0.74 -4.66
N GLN A 219 -4.96 -1.74 -5.53
CA GLN A 219 -5.46 -3.08 -5.17
C GLN A 219 -4.42 -4.17 -5.50
N PRO A 220 -3.35 -4.33 -4.71
CA PRO A 220 -2.32 -5.32 -5.01
C PRO A 220 -2.82 -6.77 -4.90
N GLY A 221 -2.19 -7.66 -5.66
CA GLY A 221 -2.23 -9.11 -5.45
C GLY A 221 -1.34 -9.54 -4.28
N VAL A 222 -0.79 -10.74 -4.35
CA VAL A 222 0.20 -11.20 -3.36
C VAL A 222 1.57 -10.63 -3.74
N ILE A 223 2.13 -9.82 -2.85
CA ILE A 223 3.49 -9.25 -2.97
C ILE A 223 4.34 -9.89 -1.88
N ASP A 224 5.54 -10.36 -2.24
CA ASP A 224 6.48 -10.91 -1.27
C ASP A 224 7.02 -9.82 -0.34
N THR A 225 6.59 -9.84 0.92
CA THR A 225 7.03 -8.88 1.95
C THR A 225 6.96 -9.51 3.34
N GLU A 226 7.54 -8.85 4.35
CA GLU A 226 7.46 -9.31 5.75
C GLU A 226 6.02 -9.58 6.25
N ILE A 227 4.98 -9.05 5.60
CA ILE A 227 3.58 -9.29 6.01
C ILE A 227 3.12 -10.73 5.70
N THR A 228 3.75 -11.38 4.73
CA THR A 228 3.48 -12.77 4.35
C THR A 228 4.40 -13.76 5.08
N ASP A 229 5.44 -13.27 5.77
CA ASP A 229 6.33 -14.11 6.58
C ASP A 229 5.54 -14.91 7.63
N GLY A 230 5.76 -16.22 7.66
CA GLY A 230 5.06 -17.13 8.57
C GLY A 230 3.75 -17.71 8.04
N TYR A 231 3.34 -17.35 6.82
CA TYR A 231 2.22 -17.97 6.12
C TYR A 231 2.72 -18.70 4.85
N ASP A 232 2.13 -19.86 4.53
CA ASP A 232 2.42 -20.61 3.30
C ASP A 232 1.67 -19.98 2.11
N ILE A 233 2.12 -18.79 1.68
CA ILE A 233 1.53 -18.02 0.58
C ILE A 233 2.59 -17.85 -0.51
N GLU A 234 2.30 -18.39 -1.70
CA GLU A 234 3.15 -18.23 -2.88
C GLU A 234 2.97 -16.82 -3.47
N SER A 235 4.06 -16.05 -3.58
CA SER A 235 4.05 -14.70 -4.16
C SER A 235 3.84 -14.74 -5.67
N GLN A 236 3.28 -13.66 -6.24
CA GLN A 236 3.12 -13.55 -7.69
C GLN A 236 4.40 -13.06 -8.40
N ASP A 237 5.40 -12.63 -7.63
CA ASP A 237 6.63 -12.02 -8.13
C ASP A 237 7.56 -13.04 -8.83
N GLU A 238 7.44 -14.33 -8.52
CA GLU A 238 8.29 -15.38 -9.10
C GLU A 238 7.68 -16.09 -10.32
N GLY A 239 6.42 -15.80 -10.70
CA GLY A 239 5.80 -16.42 -11.89
C GLY A 239 5.58 -17.93 -11.84
N THR A 240 5.90 -18.56 -10.71
CA THR A 240 5.89 -20.00 -10.50
C THR A 240 4.58 -20.52 -9.93
N SER A 241 3.46 -19.79 -10.13
CA SER A 241 2.09 -20.14 -9.70
C SER A 241 1.70 -21.57 -10.10
N SER A 242 2.14 -22.53 -9.31
CA SER A 242 1.89 -23.96 -9.47
C SER A 242 1.29 -24.53 -8.18
N ARG A 243 1.34 -23.78 -7.08
CA ARG A 243 0.80 -24.17 -5.78
C ARG A 243 0.08 -23.00 -5.10
N LEU A 244 -0.83 -22.33 -5.81
CA LEU A 244 -1.95 -21.72 -5.10
C LEU A 244 -2.80 -22.85 -4.49
N ARG A 245 -2.56 -23.17 -3.23
CA ARG A 245 -3.45 -23.98 -2.39
C ARG A 245 -4.71 -23.18 -1.99
N CYS A 246 -5.09 -22.19 -2.80
CA CYS A 246 -6.15 -21.20 -2.56
C CYS A 246 -7.24 -21.19 -3.64
N MET A 247 -7.28 -22.17 -4.55
CA MET A 247 -8.44 -22.35 -5.45
C MET A 247 -8.86 -23.81 -5.53
N PRO A 248 -10.15 -24.14 -5.32
CA PRO A 248 -10.67 -25.44 -5.70
C PRO A 248 -10.63 -25.57 -7.24
N ARG A 249 -10.17 -26.73 -7.73
CA ARG A 249 -9.83 -27.03 -9.14
C ARG A 249 -10.96 -26.90 -10.17
N ASN A 250 -12.17 -26.55 -9.78
CA ASN A 250 -13.34 -26.65 -10.65
C ASN A 250 -14.19 -25.38 -10.60
N LEU A 251 -13.94 -24.38 -11.44
CA LEU A 251 -14.99 -23.40 -11.80
C LEU A 251 -14.69 -22.70 -13.13
N LYS A 252 -15.61 -22.89 -14.08
CA LYS A 252 -15.63 -22.33 -15.43
C LYS A 252 -15.94 -20.82 -15.40
N SER A 253 -15.06 -20.03 -16.03
CA SER A 253 -15.24 -18.70 -16.66
C SER A 253 -16.41 -17.79 -16.23
N ILE A 254 -16.14 -16.57 -15.71
CA ILE A 254 -17.07 -15.40 -15.56
C ILE A 254 -16.18 -14.12 -15.50
N HIS A 255 -16.20 -13.20 -16.48
CA HIS A 255 -17.04 -11.99 -16.66
C HIS A 255 -17.07 -10.99 -15.49
N LEU A 256 -16.36 -9.85 -15.64
CA LEU A 256 -16.42 -8.67 -14.75
C LEU A 256 -16.90 -7.45 -15.56
N ILE A 257 -17.95 -6.81 -15.07
CA ILE A 257 -18.61 -5.64 -15.65
C ILE A 257 -17.94 -4.38 -15.08
N SER A 258 -17.37 -3.55 -15.94
CA SER A 258 -17.06 -2.15 -15.62
C SER A 258 -18.34 -1.33 -15.79
N ARG A 259 -18.87 -0.75 -14.70
CA ARG A 259 -19.87 0.32 -14.80
C ARG A 259 -19.16 1.66 -14.80
N LYS A 260 -19.25 2.35 -15.94
CA LYS A 260 -18.93 3.77 -16.06
C LYS A 260 -20.12 4.55 -15.46
N ALA A 261 -19.91 5.25 -14.35
CA ALA A 261 -20.89 6.20 -13.85
C ALA A 261 -20.82 7.45 -14.74
N HIS A 262 -21.81 7.62 -15.60
CA HIS A 262 -22.13 8.91 -16.18
C HIS A 262 -23.08 9.61 -15.21
N TYR A 263 -22.65 10.75 -14.68
CA TYR A 263 -23.56 11.71 -14.05
C TYR A 263 -23.86 12.76 -15.13
N ASP A 264 -25.13 12.79 -15.57
CA ASP A 264 -25.75 13.97 -16.18
C ASP A 264 -26.35 14.83 -15.06
#